data_AF-A0A6J4XS97-F1
#
_entry.id   AF-A0A6J4XS97-F1
#
_cell.length_a   1.000
_cell.length_b   1.000
_cell.length_c   1.000
_cell.angle_alpha   90.00
_cell.angle_beta   90.00
_cell.angle_gamma   90.00
#
_symmetry.space_group_name_H-M   'P 1'
#
loop_
_entity.id
_entity.type
_entity.pdbx_description
1 polymer ?
#
loop_
_entity_poly.entity_id
_entity_poly.type
_entity_poly.pdbx_seq_one_letter_code
_entity_poly.pdbx_strand_id
1 'polypeptide(L)'
;MKKRLIVIVIVVLVFGTAGFLAYDWHVKTTLQQDDQRVTLYSWTDDNGTLHFTNTQPPDGARNIEERKGFKYVDQPLVTKIKDKTVAGYKRVKAKLFKNKKQSKEKPQG
;
A
#
# COMPACT_ATOMS: atom_id res chain seq x y z
N MET A 1 -28.40 31.08 -9.95
CA MET A 1 -27.09 31.20 -9.25
C MET A 1 -26.68 29.95 -8.45
N LYS A 2 -27.59 29.32 -7.67
CA LYS A 2 -27.28 28.10 -6.88
C LYS A 2 -26.64 26.94 -7.68
N LYS A 3 -27.11 26.67 -8.91
CA LYS A 3 -26.55 25.60 -9.77
C LYS A 3 -25.09 25.82 -10.16
N ARG A 4 -24.67 27.07 -10.43
CA ARG A 4 -23.27 27.41 -10.75
C ARG A 4 -22.38 27.25 -9.52
N LEU A 5 -22.86 27.64 -8.34
CA LEU A 5 -22.15 27.45 -7.08
C LEU A 5 -21.90 25.97 -6.78
N ILE A 6 -22.92 25.12 -6.98
CA ILE A 6 -22.80 23.66 -6.78
C ILE A 6 -21.75 23.06 -7.70
N VAL A 7 -21.75 23.44 -8.99
CA VAL A 7 -20.74 22.96 -9.95
C VAL A 7 -19.34 23.37 -9.52
N ILE A 8 -19.15 24.63 -9.10
CA ILE A 8 -17.84 25.11 -8.62
C ILE A 8 -17.37 24.32 -7.39
N VAL A 9 -18.26 24.06 -6.43
CA VAL A 9 -17.93 23.28 -5.23
C VAL A 9 -17.51 21.86 -5.59
N ILE A 10 -18.24 21.20 -6.49
CA ILE A 10 -17.87 19.84 -6.96
C ILE A 10 -16.51 19.85 -7.63
N VAL A 11 -16.25 20.84 -8.49
CA VAL A 11 -14.97 20.97 -9.20
C VAL A 11 -13.82 21.16 -8.21
N VAL A 12 -13.98 22.04 -7.22
CA VAL A 12 -12.97 22.24 -6.15
C VAL A 12 -12.72 20.96 -5.37
N LEU A 13 -13.76 20.19 -5.03
CA LEU A 13 -13.60 18.92 -4.33
C LEU A 13 -12.84 17.88 -5.19
N VAL A 14 -13.14 17.80 -6.48
CA VAL A 14 -12.45 16.88 -7.40
C VAL A 14 -10.98 17.27 -7.57
N PHE A 15 -10.68 18.55 -7.80
CA PHE A 15 -9.30 19.00 -7.91
C PHE A 15 -8.54 18.90 -6.59
N GLY A 16 -9.18 19.20 -5.46
CA GLY A 16 -8.59 19.05 -4.14
C GLY A 16 -8.24 17.61 -3.82
N THR A 17 -9.14 16.66 -4.12
CA THR A 17 -8.87 15.22 -3.93
C THR A 17 -7.79 14.70 -4.87
N ALA A 18 -7.79 15.13 -6.14
CA ALA A 18 -6.73 14.78 -7.08
C ALA A 18 -5.36 15.33 -6.64
N GLY A 19 -5.30 16.59 -6.20
CA GLY A 19 -4.09 17.22 -5.67
C GLY A 19 -3.57 16.52 -4.42
N PHE A 20 -4.46 16.17 -3.49
CA PHE A 20 -4.10 15.41 -2.29
C PHE A 20 -3.52 14.02 -2.63
N LEU A 21 -4.13 13.30 -3.57
CA LEU A 21 -3.65 11.98 -4.00
C LEU A 21 -2.28 12.07 -4.70
N ALA A 22 -2.04 13.13 -5.49
CA ALA A 22 -0.76 13.37 -6.12
C ALA A 22 0.33 13.69 -5.07
N TYR A 23 0.00 14.48 -4.05
CA TYR A 23 0.89 14.78 -2.94
C TYR A 23 1.22 13.52 -2.12
N ASP A 24 0.23 12.71 -1.73
CA ASP A 24 0.44 11.45 -0.99
C ASP A 24 1.35 10.50 -1.78
N TRP A 25 1.12 10.37 -3.09
CA TRP A 25 1.99 9.59 -3.97
C TRP A 25 3.43 10.11 -3.91
N HIS A 26 3.64 11.40 -4.16
CA HIS A 26 4.98 11.99 -4.22
C HIS A 26 5.75 11.84 -2.90
N VAL A 27 5.11 12.11 -1.76
CA VAL A 27 5.74 11.96 -0.43
C VAL A 27 6.17 10.50 -0.21
N LYS A 28 5.28 9.54 -0.49
CA LYS A 28 5.54 8.12 -0.24
C LYS A 28 6.54 7.50 -1.21
N THR A 29 6.60 7.97 -2.46
CA THR A 29 7.55 7.45 -3.45
C THR A 29 8.90 8.14 -3.42
N THR A 30 8.97 9.42 -3.05
CA THR A 30 10.20 10.21 -3.22
C THR A 30 10.86 10.51 -1.88
N LEU A 31 10.12 11.01 -0.89
CA LEU A 31 10.70 11.37 0.41
C LEU A 31 10.95 10.13 1.28
N GLN A 32 9.99 9.21 1.31
CA GLN A 32 10.15 8.01 2.14
C GLN A 32 11.19 7.03 1.57
N GLN A 33 11.47 7.04 0.27
CA GLN A 33 12.44 6.10 -0.30
C GLN A 33 13.87 6.35 0.19
N ASP A 34 14.21 7.60 0.51
CA ASP A 34 15.51 7.96 1.10
C ASP A 34 15.56 7.65 2.61
N ASP A 35 14.50 8.01 3.35
CA ASP A 35 14.37 7.72 4.79
C ASP A 35 14.20 6.21 5.11
N GLN A 36 13.91 5.39 4.11
CA GLN A 36 13.70 3.96 4.27
C GLN A 36 15.00 3.17 4.39
N ARG A 37 16.15 3.75 4.05
CA ARG A 37 17.45 3.07 4.15
C ARG A 37 17.79 2.88 5.63
N VAL A 38 17.64 1.64 6.11
CA VAL A 38 17.99 1.27 7.48
C VAL A 38 19.10 0.24 7.46
N THR A 39 20.06 0.37 8.37
CA THR A 39 21.04 -0.67 8.63
C THR A 39 20.43 -1.66 9.60
N LEU A 40 20.26 -2.89 9.16
CA LEU A 40 19.85 -4.01 10.01
C LEU A 40 21.11 -4.72 10.47
N TYR A 41 21.31 -4.78 11.78
CA TYR A 41 22.35 -5.56 12.42
C TYR A 41 21.78 -6.91 12.85
N SER A 42 22.52 -7.98 12.57
CA SER A 42 22.31 -9.26 13.23
C SER A 42 23.52 -9.60 14.08
N TRP A 43 23.30 -10.06 15.31
CA TRP A 43 24.38 -10.40 16.24
C TRP A 43 23.98 -11.55 17.15
N THR A 44 24.96 -12.24 17.70
CA THR A 44 24.77 -13.35 18.63
C THR A 44 25.14 -12.90 20.04
N ASP A 45 24.27 -13.18 21.02
CA ASP A 45 24.57 -12.95 22.44
C ASP A 45 25.52 -14.00 23.02
N ASP A 46 25.96 -13.79 24.26
CA ASP A 46 26.85 -14.74 24.95
C ASP A 46 26.23 -16.14 25.16
N ASN A 47 24.90 -16.24 25.08
CA ASN A 47 24.16 -17.51 25.17
C ASN A 47 24.00 -18.20 23.80
N GLY A 48 24.53 -17.61 22.72
CA GLY A 48 24.41 -18.16 21.37
C GLY A 48 23.09 -17.83 20.65
N THR A 49 22.27 -16.93 21.19
CA THR A 49 20.98 -16.53 20.59
C THR A 49 21.17 -15.45 19.54
N LEU A 50 20.55 -15.62 18.37
CA LEU A 50 20.59 -14.65 17.29
C LEU A 50 19.56 -13.53 17.50
N HIS A 51 20.02 -12.28 17.45
CA HIS A 51 19.22 -11.08 17.60
C HIS A 51 19.31 -10.22 16.34
N PHE A 52 18.23 -9.48 16.06
CA PHE A 52 18.14 -8.52 14.95
C PHE A 52 17.73 -7.15 15.49
N THR A 53 18.46 -6.12 15.11
CA THR A 53 18.17 -4.74 15.52
C THR A 53 18.50 -3.76 14.40
N ASN A 54 17.82 -2.61 14.39
CA ASN A 54 18.12 -1.49 13.51
C ASN A 54 18.99 -0.41 14.18
N THR A 55 19.50 -0.69 15.38
CA THR A 55 20.43 0.17 16.13
C THR A 55 21.74 -0.57 16.38
N GLN A 56 22.80 0.17 16.74
CA GLN A 56 24.10 -0.43 17.09
C GLN A 56 23.92 -1.58 18.10
N PRO A 57 24.51 -2.77 17.85
CA PRO A 57 24.54 -3.86 18.83
C PRO A 57 25.25 -3.45 20.13
N PRO A 58 24.88 -4.04 21.27
CA PRO A 58 25.50 -3.75 22.56
C PRO A 58 26.95 -4.27 22.65
N ASP A 59 27.73 -3.66 23.54
CA ASP A 59 29.10 -4.11 23.83
C ASP A 59 29.07 -5.53 24.39
N GLY A 60 29.79 -6.45 23.73
CA GLY A 60 29.76 -7.90 24.00
C GLY A 60 29.05 -8.74 22.93
N ALA A 61 28.37 -8.09 21.97
CA ALA A 61 27.80 -8.76 20.80
C ALA A 61 28.88 -9.46 19.95
N ARG A 62 28.64 -10.72 19.57
CA ARG A 62 29.52 -11.51 18.70
C ARG A 62 28.87 -11.71 17.33
N ASN A 63 29.68 -12.04 16.32
CA ASN A 63 29.23 -12.31 14.94
C ASN A 63 28.30 -11.23 14.38
N ILE A 64 28.71 -9.97 14.48
CA ILE A 64 27.92 -8.84 13.99
C ILE A 64 27.97 -8.83 12.45
N GLU A 65 26.81 -9.00 11.81
CA GLU A 65 26.64 -8.74 10.38
C GLU A 65 25.78 -7.50 10.17
N GLU A 66 26.17 -6.67 9.21
CA GLU A 66 25.42 -5.51 8.78
C GLU A 66 24.78 -5.77 7.42
N ARG A 67 23.47 -5.53 7.33
CA ARG A 67 22.74 -5.59 6.06
C ARG A 67 22.00 -4.28 5.84
N LYS A 68 22.22 -3.68 4.67
CA LYS A 68 21.43 -2.54 4.21
C LYS A 68 20.06 -3.05 3.77
N GLY A 69 19.02 -2.55 4.43
CA GLY A 69 17.63 -2.91 4.13
C GLY A 69 16.77 -1.68 3.91
N PHE A 70 15.52 -1.95 3.51
CA PHE A 70 14.48 -0.93 3.39
C PHE A 70 13.42 -1.17 4.46
N LYS A 71 13.07 -0.14 5.22
CA LYS A 71 11.94 -0.21 6.15
C LYS A 71 10.65 -0.44 5.36
N TYR A 72 9.79 -1.33 5.84
CA TYR A 72 8.47 -1.49 5.24
C TYR A 72 7.68 -0.19 5.38
N VAL A 73 7.16 0.29 4.26
CA VAL A 73 6.33 1.48 4.21
C VAL A 73 5.05 1.20 3.46
N ASP A 74 4.00 1.77 4.01
CA ASP A 74 2.65 1.52 3.60
C ASP A 74 2.36 2.19 2.25
N GLN A 75 1.77 1.43 1.32
CA GLN A 75 1.60 1.85 -0.07
C GLN A 75 0.82 3.17 -0.22
N PRO A 76 1.07 3.94 -1.29
CA PRO A 76 0.28 5.12 -1.61
C PRO A 76 -1.22 4.85 -1.72
N LEU A 77 -2.02 5.86 -1.36
CA LEU A 77 -3.48 5.76 -1.39
C LEU A 77 -3.99 5.48 -2.80
N VAL A 78 -3.37 6.06 -3.82
CA VAL A 78 -3.76 5.84 -5.22
C VAL A 78 -3.64 4.36 -5.63
N THR A 79 -2.61 3.65 -5.18
CA THR A 79 -2.47 2.21 -5.44
C THR A 79 -3.49 1.40 -4.66
N LYS A 80 -3.76 1.75 -3.39
CA LYS A 80 -4.81 1.12 -2.58
C LYS A 80 -6.20 1.29 -3.22
N ILE A 81 -6.51 2.48 -3.73
CA ILE A 81 -7.77 2.78 -4.43
C ILE A 81 -7.86 1.97 -5.73
N LYS A 82 -6.79 1.91 -6.51
CA LYS A 82 -6.72 1.11 -7.74
C LYS A 82 -6.99 -0.37 -7.44
N ASP A 83 -6.32 -0.95 -6.45
CA ASP A 83 -6.47 -2.36 -6.11
C ASP A 83 -7.87 -2.69 -5.62
N LYS A 84 -8.46 -1.82 -4.79
CA LYS A 84 -9.86 -1.96 -4.35
C LYS A 84 -10.83 -1.88 -5.53
N THR A 85 -10.56 -0.99 -6.49
CA THR A 85 -11.37 -0.84 -7.71
C THR A 85 -11.28 -2.07 -8.60
N VAL A 86 -10.07 -2.59 -8.82
CA VAL A 86 -9.84 -3.83 -9.59
C VAL A 86 -10.49 -5.03 -8.90
N ALA A 87 -10.36 -5.15 -7.58
CA ALA A 87 -11.01 -6.20 -6.80
C ALA A 87 -12.54 -6.11 -6.88
N GLY A 88 -13.09 -4.90 -6.79
CA GLY A 88 -14.51 -4.63 -6.99
C GLY A 88 -14.98 -5.05 -8.38
N TYR A 89 -14.28 -4.63 -9.43
CA TYR A 89 -14.58 -5.02 -10.80
C TYR A 89 -14.53 -6.53 -11.01
N LYS A 90 -13.48 -7.21 -10.51
CA LYS A 90 -13.37 -8.67 -10.56
C LYS A 90 -14.54 -9.36 -9.86
N ARG A 91 -14.97 -8.86 -8.70
CA ARG A 91 -16.10 -9.40 -7.95
C ARG A 91 -17.42 -9.23 -8.71
N VAL A 92 -17.67 -8.06 -9.30
CA VAL A 92 -18.87 -7.80 -10.11
C VAL A 92 -18.87 -8.66 -11.37
N LYS A 93 -17.73 -8.73 -12.08
CA LYS A 93 -17.54 -9.61 -13.24
C LYS A 93 -17.84 -11.06 -12.87
N ALA A 94 -17.21 -11.59 -11.82
CA ALA A 94 -17.45 -12.96 -11.38
C ALA A 94 -18.93 -13.24 -11.09
N LYS A 95 -19.65 -12.34 -10.41
CA LYS A 95 -21.11 -12.49 -10.17
C LYS A 95 -21.92 -12.51 -11.46
N LEU A 96 -21.65 -11.58 -12.39
CA LEU A 96 -22.35 -11.52 -13.67
C LEU A 96 -22.13 -12.77 -14.53
N PHE A 97 -20.88 -13.26 -14.59
CA PHE A 97 -20.54 -14.46 -15.37
C PHE A 97 -21.06 -15.76 -14.72
N LYS A 98 -21.13 -15.83 -13.38
CA LYS A 98 -21.70 -16.99 -12.66
C LYS A 98 -23.21 -17.09 -12.86
N ASN A 99 -23.92 -15.96 -12.82
CA ASN A 99 -25.36 -15.90 -13.10
C ASN A 99 -25.69 -16.25 -14.56
N LYS A 100 -24.82 -15.89 -15.51
CA LYS A 100 -25.01 -16.22 -16.94
C LYS A 100 -24.83 -17.71 -17.25
N LYS A 101 -24.00 -18.42 -16.48
CA LYS A 101 -23.80 -19.87 -16.62
C LYS A 101 -25.00 -20.66 -16.07
N GLN A 102 -25.51 -20.27 -14.90
CA GLN A 102 -26.75 -20.85 -14.33
C GLN A 102 -28.00 -20.58 -15.17
N SER A 103 -28.07 -19.42 -15.86
CA SER A 103 -29.18 -19.13 -16.78
C SER A 103 -29.14 -19.95 -18.07
N LYS A 104 -27.98 -20.50 -18.47
CA LYS A 104 -27.85 -21.38 -19.64
C LYS A 104 -28.03 -22.87 -19.30
N GLU A 105 -27.93 -23.23 -18.02
CA GLU A 105 -28.05 -24.62 -17.54
C GLU A 105 -29.42 -24.95 -16.94
N LYS A 106 -30.37 -24.00 -16.85
CA LYS A 106 -31.77 -24.33 -16.56
C LYS A 106 -32.44 -24.82 -17.85
N PRO A 107 -32.82 -26.12 -17.97
CA PRO A 107 -33.72 -26.55 -19.02
C PRO A 107 -35.07 -25.86 -18.75
N GLN A 108 -35.67 -25.29 -19.79
CA GLN A 108 -37.11 -25.07 -19.78
C GLN A 108 -37.74 -26.48 -19.70
N GLY A 109 -38.39 -26.76 -18.57
CA GLY A 109 -39.20 -27.97 -18.41
C GLY A 109 -40.41 -27.95 -19.33
#